data_AF-A0A194XGW7-F1
#
_entry.id   AF-A0A194XGW7-F1
#
_cell.length_a   1.000
_cell.length_b   1.000
_cell.length_c   1.000
_cell.angle_alpha   90.00
_cell.angle_beta   90.00
_cell.angle_gamma   90.00
#
_symmetry.space_group_name_H-M   'P 1'
#
loop_
_entity.id
_entity.type
_entity.pdbx_description
1 polymer ?
#
loop_
_entity_poly.entity_id
_entity_poly.type
_entity_poly.pdbx_seq_one_letter_code
_entity_poly.pdbx_strand_id
1 'polypeptide(L)' 'MFLAQESEINKKQEMKPADDDPFRMYWCRELDGTWTQRNRLTIDSGDIGDCRWYAMDGSFYCVRLSDG' A
#
# COMPACT_ATOMS: atom_id res chain seq x y z
N MET A 1 28.26 21.27 7.38
CA MET A 1 28.47 19.99 6.68
C MET A 1 27.08 19.49 6.32
N PHE A 2 26.62 19.75 5.09
CA PHE A 2 25.30 19.30 4.62
C PHE A 2 25.57 18.22 3.57
N LEU A 3 25.23 16.98 3.87
CA LEU A 3 25.40 15.85 2.96
C LEU A 3 24.19 15.76 2.03
N ALA A 4 24.49 15.74 0.73
CA ALA A 4 23.87 15.01 -0.39
C ALA A 4 22.34 14.83 -0.38
N GLN A 5 21.57 15.43 -1.30
CA GLN A 5 21.47 15.12 -2.73
C GLN A 5 20.92 13.70 -2.98
N GLU A 6 19.63 13.60 -3.37
CA GLU A 6 19.14 12.89 -4.57
C GLU A 6 17.61 12.66 -4.55
N SER A 7 16.92 13.38 -5.44
CA SER A 7 15.73 12.93 -6.19
C SER A 7 14.56 12.31 -5.43
N GLU A 8 13.80 13.12 -4.69
CA GLU A 8 12.46 12.70 -4.23
C GLU A 8 11.33 13.14 -5.17
N ILE A 9 11.62 13.98 -6.18
CA ILE A 9 10.65 14.47 -7.18
C ILE A 9 10.25 13.36 -8.18
N ASN A 10 10.97 12.23 -8.22
CA ASN A 10 10.72 11.12 -9.17
C ASN A 10 10.24 9.80 -8.51
N LYS A 11 9.95 9.79 -7.20
CA LYS A 11 9.36 8.59 -6.57
C LYS A 11 7.85 8.59 -6.71
N LYS A 12 7.31 7.46 -7.21
CA LYS A 12 5.88 7.15 -7.37
C LYS A 12 5.12 7.52 -6.09
N GLN A 13 4.37 8.62 -6.10
CA GLN A 13 3.43 8.93 -5.01
C GLN A 13 2.11 8.19 -5.30
N GLU A 14 2.01 6.99 -4.76
CA GLU A 14 0.79 6.16 -4.74
C GLU A 14 0.18 6.31 -3.35
N MET A 15 -0.92 7.05 -3.21
CA MET A 15 -1.59 7.41 -1.94
C MET A 15 -1.64 6.23 -0.95
N LYS A 16 -0.65 6.14 -0.07
CA LYS A 16 -0.68 5.27 1.10
C LYS A 16 -1.28 6.04 2.27
N PRO A 17 -2.04 5.39 3.16
CA PRO A 17 -2.50 6.04 4.39
C PRO A 17 -1.30 6.59 5.16
N ALA A 18 -1.46 7.79 5.73
CA ALA A 18 -0.44 8.47 6.55
C ALA A 18 -0.19 7.77 7.91
N ASP A 19 -1.05 6.80 8.23
CA ASP A 19 -0.94 5.94 9.41
C ASP A 19 0.15 4.88 9.17
N ASP A 20 1.19 4.91 10.02
CA ASP A 20 2.36 4.03 9.97
C ASP A 20 2.21 2.80 10.88
N ASP A 21 1.07 2.62 11.56
CA ASP A 21 0.88 1.45 12.45
C ASP A 21 0.91 0.14 11.63
N PRO A 22 1.90 -0.74 11.84
CA PRO A 22 2.06 -1.97 11.06
C PRO A 22 0.90 -2.96 11.29
N PHE A 23 0.16 -2.81 12.39
CA PHE A 23 -0.98 -3.65 12.75
C PHE A 23 -2.32 -3.10 12.26
N ARG A 24 -2.34 -1.88 11.72
CA ARG A 24 -3.53 -1.25 11.16
C ARG A 24 -4.13 -2.11 10.06
N MET A 25 -5.42 -2.44 10.21
CA MET A 25 -6.14 -3.23 9.22
C MET A 25 -6.74 -2.36 8.12
N TYR A 26 -6.57 -2.83 6.89
CA TYR A 26 -7.14 -2.25 5.68
C TYR A 26 -7.90 -3.31 4.91
N TRP A 27 -8.92 -2.87 4.16
CA TRP A 27 -9.59 -3.71 3.20
C TRP A 27 -8.66 -3.99 2.02
N CYS A 28 -8.51 -5.26 1.68
CA CYS A 28 -7.77 -5.76 0.53
C CYS A 28 -8.74 -6.48 -0.41
N ARG A 29 -8.78 -6.08 -1.68
CA ARG A 29 -9.45 -6.84 -2.72
C ARG A 29 -8.48 -7.88 -3.29
N GLU A 30 -8.80 -9.14 -3.09
CA GLU A 30 -8.02 -10.29 -3.57
C GLU A 30 -8.26 -10.52 -5.08
N LEU A 31 -7.47 -11.40 -5.70
CA LEU A 31 -7.50 -11.69 -7.14
C LEU A 31 -8.82 -12.29 -7.62
N ASP A 32 -9.50 -13.04 -6.75
CA ASP A 32 -10.82 -13.62 -7.00
C ASP A 32 -11.95 -12.59 -6.84
N GLY A 33 -11.61 -11.34 -6.49
CA GLY A 33 -12.55 -10.25 -6.27
C GLY A 33 -13.18 -10.25 -4.89
N THR A 34 -12.80 -11.17 -4.00
CA THR A 34 -13.23 -11.15 -2.60
C THR A 34 -12.53 -10.04 -1.82
N TRP A 35 -13.16 -9.60 -0.73
CA TRP A 35 -12.61 -8.58 0.15
C TRP A 35 -12.21 -9.20 1.48
N THR A 36 -10.95 -9.02 1.85
CA THR A 36 -10.38 -9.48 3.13
C THR A 36 -9.80 -8.30 3.89
N GLN A 37 -9.60 -8.45 5.20
CA GLN A 37 -8.86 -7.45 5.99
C GLN A 37 -7.41 -7.91 6.16
N ARG A 38 -6.46 -7.03 5.84
CA ARG A 38 -5.02 -7.28 5.97
C ARG A 38 -4.37 -6.14 6.73
N ASN A 39 -3.40 -6.47 7.57
CA ASN A 39 -2.61 -5.47 8.27
C ASN A 39 -1.60 -4.82 7.32
N ARG A 40 -1.26 -3.57 7.61
CA ARG A 40 -0.32 -2.74 6.84
C ARG A 40 0.99 -3.46 6.52
N LEU A 41 1.58 -4.12 7.52
CA LEU A 41 2.84 -4.85 7.37
C LEU A 41 2.76 -5.95 6.29
N THR A 42 1.68 -6.72 6.26
CA THR A 42 1.51 -7.81 5.27
C THR A 42 1.26 -7.28 3.86
N ILE A 43 0.62 -6.12 3.73
CA ILE A 43 0.39 -5.47 2.43
C ILE A 43 1.70 -4.91 1.87
N ASP A 44 2.51 -4.24 2.70
CA ASP A 44 3.79 -3.66 2.27
C ASP A 44 4.92 -4.69 2.18
N SER A 45 4.84 -5.85 2.87
CA SER A 45 5.87 -6.88 2.81
C SER A 45 5.94 -7.61 1.46
N GLY A 46 4.87 -7.53 0.65
CA GLY A 46 4.75 -8.28 -0.60
C GLY A 46 4.47 -9.77 -0.41
N ASP A 47 4.21 -10.24 0.82
CA ASP A 47 3.94 -11.66 1.13
C ASP A 47 2.68 -12.18 0.43
N ILE A 48 1.70 -11.29 0.25
CA ILE A 48 0.45 -11.56 -0.47
C ILE A 48 0.51 -11.15 -1.97
N GLY A 49 1.70 -10.79 -2.47
CA GLY A 49 1.93 -10.27 -3.82
C GLY A 49 1.85 -8.75 -3.93
N ASP A 50 2.01 -8.24 -5.15
CA ASP A 50 1.94 -6.81 -5.43
C ASP A 50 0.58 -6.24 -5.08
N CYS A 51 0.57 -5.21 -4.24
CA CYS A 51 -0.65 -4.53 -3.84
C CYS A 51 -0.59 -3.06 -4.23
N ARG A 52 -1.69 -2.55 -4.80
CA ARG A 52 -1.83 -1.13 -5.09
C ARG A 52 -2.83 -0.49 -4.13
N TRP A 53 -2.42 0.62 -3.54
CA TRP A 53 -3.26 1.43 -2.65
C TRP A 53 -4.24 2.31 -3.43
N TYR A 54 -5.44 2.46 -2.90
CA TYR A 54 -6.52 3.32 -3.40
C TYR A 54 -7.14 4.07 -2.22
N ALA A 55 -7.72 5.23 -2.51
CA ALA A 55 -8.50 6.01 -1.56
C ALA A 55 -9.90 6.24 -2.11
N MET A 56 -10.92 6.03 -1.29
CA MET A 56 -12.32 6.29 -1.60
C MET A 56 -13.00 6.91 -0.38
N ASP A 57 -13.56 8.10 -0.55
CA ASP A 57 -14.35 8.82 0.47
C ASP A 57 -13.65 8.91 1.85
N GLY A 58 -12.35 9.22 1.85
CA GLY A 58 -11.55 9.32 3.09
C GLY A 58 -11.12 7.98 3.70
N SER A 59 -11.50 6.85 3.10
CA SER A 59 -11.03 5.52 3.48
C SER A 59 -9.98 5.00 2.50
N PHE A 60 -8.96 4.33 3.03
CA PHE A 60 -7.93 3.67 2.22
C PHE A 60 -8.19 2.17 2.13
N TYR A 61 -7.94 1.60 0.97
CA TYR A 61 -7.98 0.16 0.73
C TYR A 61 -6.89 -0.21 -0.27
N CYS A 62 -6.54 -1.49 -0.35
CA CYS A 62 -5.62 -1.99 -1.36
C CYS A 62 -6.31 -3.00 -2.29
N VAL A 63 -5.75 -3.16 -3.48
CA VAL A 63 -6.15 -4.19 -4.43
C VAL A 63 -4.90 -4.97 -4.78
N ARG A 64 -4.96 -6.28 -4.60
CA ARG A 64 -3.91 -7.20 -4.98
C ARG A 64 -3.89 -7.31 -6.50
N LEU A 65 -2.70 -7.19 -7.07
CA LEU A 65 -2.44 -7.32 -8.49
C LEU A 65 -1.98 -8.75 -8.75
N SER A 66 -2.46 -9.34 -9.84
CA SER A 66 -1.91 -10.63 -10.28
C SER A 66 -0.53 -10.33 -10.86
N ASP A 67 0.50 -10.99 -10.36
CA ASP A 67 1.78 -11.06 -11.07
C ASP A 67 1.48 -11.71 -12.43
N GLY A 68 1.76 -10.99 -13.51
CA GLY A 68 1.41 -11.39 -14.87
C GLY A 68 2.44 -12.33 -15.47
#